data_AF-A0AA45TXP7-F1
#
_entry.id   AF-A0AA45TXP7-F1
#
_cell.length_a   1.000
_cell.length_b   1.000
_cell.length_c   1.000
_cell.angle_alpha   90.00
_cell.angle_beta   90.00
_cell.angle_gamma   90.00
#
_symmetry.space_group_name_H-M   'P 1'
#
loop_
_entity.id
_entity.type
_entity.pdbx_description
1 polymer ?
#
loop_
_entity_poly.entity_id
_entity_poly.type
_entity_poly.pdbx_seq_one_letter_code
_entity_poly.pdbx_strand_id
1 'polypeptide(L)'
;MKLTRLHVHHYRGLAPDTVLTFGPALNVVVGATGSGRTTLLELVSAVLCSDFSGLLREPFSLEYALRFDALTVDVAVRNEPPAALPATAGEGGSDAGPGAALALPPAALAHGLMPSIVATVRWDAAEDARLVMRASATGFACEVAGAAGFSKRMHWSVLDRSVWTLLFMAAQYLERGVKDRLKDLLRETFLLAPPRFDEALGMFERIGAIRYAMEQRGEELFPLGLMALPTWMPGWLREQVEREPVPPSLLFRHEAQPQGFLARFVTLAGFASGTLTVDVTETTPLSQGGRLGFSGFRFAFVRPDGTPVTQEQLGHGQKRLLSFLYYLDVHESFVIADELADGLHPDLVRACVRDMGKRQAFVTSQNPLVLEQLEFTHAEQLRTSLIRCQGGGGPGRWRWTQPTPEEAARWFDASRAGSVPLGAVLRAQGFG
;
A
#
# COMPACT_ATOMS: atom_id res chain seq x y z
N MET A 1 9.77 4.23 1.59
CA MET A 1 9.48 3.42 0.38
C MET A 1 8.77 4.22 -0.73
N LYS A 2 9.12 4.02 -2.02
CA LYS A 2 8.51 4.64 -3.23
C LYS A 2 8.41 3.64 -4.40
N LEU A 3 7.28 3.52 -5.08
CA LEU A 3 7.13 2.79 -6.34
C LEU A 3 7.65 3.64 -7.51
N THR A 4 8.60 3.14 -8.29
CA THR A 4 9.23 3.91 -9.37
C THR A 4 8.83 3.42 -10.76
N ARG A 5 8.57 2.11 -10.90
CA ARG A 5 8.17 1.47 -12.16
C ARG A 5 7.17 0.36 -11.91
N LEU A 6 6.20 0.21 -12.81
CA LEU A 6 5.32 -0.94 -12.95
C LEU A 6 5.26 -1.34 -14.43
N HIS A 7 5.57 -2.59 -14.72
CA HIS A 7 5.44 -3.21 -16.04
C HIS A 7 4.42 -4.34 -15.94
N VAL A 8 3.33 -4.21 -16.70
CA VAL A 8 2.23 -5.17 -16.70
C VAL A 8 2.23 -5.90 -18.03
N HIS A 9 2.75 -7.12 -18.03
CA HIS A 9 2.73 -7.98 -19.21
C HIS A 9 1.32 -8.49 -19.49
N HIS A 10 0.62 -8.93 -18.43
CA HIS A 10 -0.74 -9.44 -18.52
C HIS A 10 -1.51 -9.17 -17.22
N TYR A 11 -2.65 -8.49 -17.31
CA TYR A 11 -3.55 -8.24 -16.17
C TYR A 11 -4.93 -7.78 -16.63
N ARG A 12 -6.00 -8.49 -16.22
CA ARG A 12 -7.42 -8.08 -16.32
C ARG A 12 -7.80 -7.20 -17.52
N GLY A 13 -7.65 -7.71 -18.74
CA GLY A 13 -8.09 -6.99 -19.95
C GLY A 13 -7.37 -5.65 -20.23
N LEU A 14 -6.30 -5.34 -19.51
CA LEU A 14 -5.36 -4.27 -19.85
C LEU A 14 -4.60 -4.62 -21.13
N ALA A 15 -4.25 -3.60 -21.91
CA ALA A 15 -3.32 -3.75 -23.01
C ALA A 15 -1.99 -4.41 -22.53
N PRO A 16 -1.49 -5.43 -23.24
CA PRO A 16 -0.26 -6.11 -22.85
C PRO A 16 0.95 -5.17 -22.88
N ASP A 17 1.97 -5.52 -22.09
CA ASP A 17 3.24 -4.80 -21.97
C ASP A 17 3.07 -3.29 -21.65
N THR A 18 2.11 -2.98 -20.78
CA THR A 18 1.88 -1.62 -20.29
C THR A 18 2.96 -1.26 -19.28
N VAL A 19 3.72 -0.18 -19.55
CA VAL A 19 4.77 0.34 -18.65
C VAL A 19 4.34 1.68 -18.08
N LEU A 20 4.39 1.81 -16.76
CA LEU A 20 4.18 3.05 -16.01
C LEU A 20 5.42 3.36 -15.17
N THR A 21 5.78 4.64 -15.15
CA THR A 21 6.83 5.22 -14.30
C THR A 21 6.19 6.23 -13.38
N PHE A 22 6.57 6.27 -12.10
CA PHE A 22 5.87 7.08 -11.11
C PHE A 22 6.77 8.15 -10.50
N GLY A 23 6.19 9.34 -10.29
CA GLY A 23 6.83 10.43 -9.57
C GLY A 23 6.91 10.15 -8.06
N PRO A 24 7.91 10.71 -7.35
CA PRO A 24 8.16 10.39 -5.94
C PRO A 24 7.16 11.02 -4.95
N ALA A 25 6.37 12.01 -5.39
CA ALA A 25 5.46 12.78 -4.56
C ALA A 25 4.00 12.50 -4.90
N LEU A 26 3.47 13.07 -5.98
CA LEU A 26 2.05 12.94 -6.34
C LEU A 26 1.91 12.26 -7.70
N ASN A 27 1.02 11.27 -7.80
CA ASN A 27 0.67 10.55 -9.01
C ASN A 27 -0.85 10.60 -9.17
N VAL A 28 -1.31 11.11 -10.30
CA VAL A 28 -2.71 11.40 -10.55
C VAL A 28 -3.22 10.50 -11.66
N VAL A 29 -4.26 9.75 -11.34
CA VAL A 29 -4.90 8.80 -12.24
C VAL A 29 -6.22 9.40 -12.72
N VAL A 30 -6.28 9.68 -14.02
CA VAL A 30 -7.36 10.40 -14.69
C VAL A 30 -7.97 9.57 -15.81
N GLY A 31 -9.26 9.73 -16.06
CA GLY A 31 -10.00 8.95 -17.05
C GLY A 31 -11.49 8.90 -16.75
N ALA A 32 -12.29 8.58 -17.77
CA ALA A 32 -13.75 8.47 -17.64
C ALA A 32 -14.16 7.35 -16.66
N THR A 33 -15.40 7.39 -16.18
CA THR A 33 -15.99 6.29 -15.39
C THR A 33 -15.89 4.97 -16.14
N GLY A 34 -15.43 3.91 -15.45
CA GLY A 34 -15.22 2.59 -16.06
C GLY A 34 -13.92 2.42 -16.88
N SER A 35 -13.03 3.44 -16.92
CA SER A 35 -11.75 3.37 -17.64
C SER A 35 -10.65 2.54 -16.94
N GLY A 36 -10.95 1.95 -15.77
CA GLY A 36 -10.01 1.13 -15.00
C GLY A 36 -9.18 1.89 -13.95
N ARG A 37 -9.56 3.13 -13.59
CA ARG A 37 -8.88 3.94 -12.55
C ARG A 37 -8.79 3.23 -11.19
N THR A 38 -9.92 2.75 -10.69
CA THR A 38 -9.99 1.99 -9.43
C THR A 38 -9.18 0.70 -9.53
N THR A 39 -9.23 0.01 -10.68
CA THR A 39 -8.43 -1.21 -10.92
C THR A 39 -6.92 -0.94 -10.91
N LEU A 40 -6.47 0.23 -11.39
CA LEU A 40 -5.08 0.65 -11.26
C LEU A 40 -4.72 0.92 -9.79
N LEU A 41 -5.56 1.64 -9.03
CA LEU A 41 -5.30 1.89 -7.61
C LEU A 41 -5.27 0.60 -6.77
N GLU A 42 -6.15 -0.36 -7.07
CA GLU A 42 -6.13 -1.69 -6.46
C GLU A 42 -4.82 -2.43 -6.77
N LEU A 43 -4.36 -2.37 -8.03
CA LEU A 43 -3.09 -2.99 -8.40
C LEU A 43 -1.90 -2.30 -7.72
N VAL A 44 -1.89 -0.97 -7.65
CA VAL A 44 -0.86 -0.21 -6.92
C VAL A 44 -0.86 -0.60 -5.44
N SER A 45 -2.02 -0.76 -4.83
CA SER A 45 -2.16 -1.26 -3.45
C SER A 45 -1.55 -2.66 -3.30
N ALA A 46 -1.91 -3.60 -4.18
CA ALA A 46 -1.37 -4.97 -4.18
C ALA A 46 0.16 -4.98 -4.37
N VAL A 47 0.69 -4.14 -5.25
CA VAL A 47 2.13 -4.00 -5.52
C VAL A 47 2.89 -3.43 -4.31
N LEU A 48 2.36 -2.38 -3.68
CA LEU A 48 2.99 -1.76 -2.50
C LEU A 48 2.95 -2.69 -1.27
N CYS A 49 1.84 -3.39 -1.04
CA CYS A 49 1.75 -4.47 -0.06
C CYS A 49 2.59 -5.70 -0.47
N SER A 50 2.92 -5.78 -1.75
CA SER A 50 3.45 -6.97 -2.42
C SER A 50 2.66 -8.24 -2.07
N ASP A 51 1.34 -8.11 -2.00
CA ASP A 51 0.36 -9.16 -1.68
C ASP A 51 -0.58 -9.36 -2.86
N PHE A 52 -0.55 -10.56 -3.42
CA PHE A 52 -1.31 -10.95 -4.61
C PHE A 52 -2.30 -12.09 -4.31
N SER A 53 -2.61 -12.33 -3.04
CA SER A 53 -3.57 -13.36 -2.61
C SER A 53 -4.94 -13.18 -3.28
N GLY A 54 -5.38 -11.94 -3.50
CA GLY A 54 -6.61 -11.62 -4.24
C GLY A 54 -6.61 -12.06 -5.71
N LEU A 55 -5.44 -12.35 -6.30
CA LEU A 55 -5.26 -12.73 -7.70
C LEU A 55 -4.93 -14.23 -7.87
N LEU A 56 -5.00 -15.02 -6.78
CA LEU A 56 -4.66 -16.46 -6.77
C LEU A 56 -5.34 -17.27 -7.88
N ARG A 57 -6.56 -16.88 -8.25
CA ARG A 57 -7.43 -17.62 -9.18
C ARG A 57 -7.45 -17.07 -10.60
N GLU A 58 -6.66 -16.05 -10.90
CA GLU A 58 -6.65 -15.44 -12.22
C GLU A 58 -5.23 -15.29 -12.77
N PRO A 59 -5.07 -15.37 -14.11
CA PRO A 59 -3.77 -15.28 -14.72
C PRO A 59 -3.26 -13.84 -14.75
N PHE A 60 -2.00 -13.63 -14.33
CA PHE A 60 -1.34 -12.32 -14.41
C PHE A 60 0.18 -12.44 -14.47
N SER A 61 0.84 -11.40 -14.98
CA SER A 61 2.30 -11.29 -15.03
C SER A 61 2.71 -9.82 -14.99
N LEU A 62 3.52 -9.48 -13.99
CA LEU A 62 3.92 -8.11 -13.71
C LEU A 62 5.30 -8.01 -13.06
N GLU A 63 5.96 -6.89 -13.33
CA GLU A 63 7.22 -6.50 -12.71
C GLU A 63 7.09 -5.10 -12.12
N TYR A 64 7.72 -4.85 -10.98
CA TYR A 64 7.74 -3.52 -10.38
C TYR A 64 9.04 -3.25 -9.64
N ALA A 65 9.36 -1.98 -9.49
CA ALA A 65 10.55 -1.51 -8.80
C ALA A 65 10.17 -0.57 -7.66
N LEU A 66 10.70 -0.84 -6.46
CA LEU A 66 10.51 -0.05 -5.26
C LEU A 66 11.85 0.53 -4.83
N ARG A 67 11.86 1.83 -4.53
CA ARG A 67 12.99 2.57 -4.01
C ARG A 67 12.83 2.82 -2.52
N PHE A 68 13.86 2.50 -1.76
CA PHE A 68 14.04 2.84 -0.35
C PHE A 68 15.23 3.79 -0.23
N ASP A 69 15.52 4.28 0.98
CA ASP A 69 16.57 5.29 1.16
C ASP A 69 17.96 4.77 0.75
N ALA A 70 18.28 3.51 1.09
CA ALA A 70 19.60 2.90 0.87
C ALA A 70 19.60 1.66 -0.07
N LEU A 71 18.45 1.33 -0.66
CA LEU A 71 18.32 0.15 -1.51
C LEU A 71 17.18 0.25 -2.53
N THR A 72 17.22 -0.63 -3.51
CA THR A 72 16.17 -0.84 -4.51
C THR A 72 15.72 -2.30 -4.49
N VAL A 73 14.42 -2.53 -4.64
CA VAL A 73 13.82 -3.86 -4.74
C VAL A 73 13.09 -3.98 -6.06
N ASP A 74 13.54 -4.89 -6.93
CA ASP A 74 12.84 -5.26 -8.15
C ASP A 74 12.11 -6.59 -7.93
N VAL A 75 10.82 -6.62 -8.23
CA VAL A 75 10.01 -7.82 -8.08
C VAL A 75 9.38 -8.18 -9.41
N ALA A 76 9.47 -9.44 -9.80
CA ALA A 76 8.68 -10.05 -10.85
C ALA A 76 7.75 -11.09 -10.23
N VAL A 77 6.45 -11.00 -10.48
CA VAL A 77 5.46 -11.98 -10.01
C VAL A 77 4.56 -12.41 -11.16
N ARG A 78 4.29 -13.70 -11.22
CA ARG A 78 3.49 -14.32 -12.26
C ARG A 78 2.57 -15.37 -11.65
N ASN A 79 1.40 -15.51 -12.25
CA ASN A 79 0.47 -16.59 -12.02
C ASN A 79 -0.04 -17.00 -13.40
N GLU A 80 0.65 -17.91 -14.07
CA GLU A 80 0.36 -18.27 -15.45
C GLU A 80 0.19 -19.78 -15.55
N PRO A 81 -0.55 -20.30 -16.54
CA PRO A 81 -0.58 -21.74 -16.79
C PRO A 81 0.85 -22.28 -16.96
N PRO A 82 1.11 -23.56 -16.59
CA PRO A 82 2.36 -24.19 -16.92
C PRO A 82 2.64 -23.99 -18.41
N ALA A 83 3.81 -23.46 -18.76
CA ALA A 83 4.24 -23.49 -20.15
C ALA A 83 4.11 -24.95 -20.61
N ALA A 84 3.34 -25.20 -21.67
CA ALA A 84 3.14 -26.55 -22.18
C ALA A 84 4.52 -27.18 -22.33
N LEU A 85 4.78 -28.26 -21.59
CA LEU A 85 5.98 -29.05 -21.78
C LEU A 85 6.06 -29.34 -23.29
N PRO A 86 7.20 -29.12 -23.96
CA PRO A 86 7.32 -29.44 -25.37
C PRO A 86 6.85 -30.88 -25.54
N ALA A 87 5.85 -31.07 -26.39
CA ALA A 87 5.34 -32.40 -26.70
C ALA A 87 6.55 -33.26 -27.05
N THR A 88 6.85 -34.24 -26.20
CA THR A 88 7.89 -35.22 -26.47
C THR A 88 7.43 -35.97 -27.72
N ALA A 89 7.92 -35.52 -28.86
CA ALA A 89 8.00 -36.33 -30.04
C ALA A 89 8.96 -37.47 -29.75
N GLY A 90 8.51 -38.70 -30.01
CA GLY A 90 9.40 -39.85 -30.14
C GLY A 90 9.35 -40.83 -28.98
N GLU A 91 8.73 -41.97 -29.26
CA GLU A 91 8.97 -43.25 -28.61
C GLU A 91 10.48 -43.57 -28.59
N GLY A 92 10.94 -44.15 -27.47
CA GLY A 92 12.18 -44.94 -27.43
C GLY A 92 13.35 -44.32 -26.67
N GLY A 93 13.88 -45.06 -25.69
CA GLY A 93 15.21 -44.85 -25.13
C GLY A 93 15.23 -44.64 -23.62
N SER A 94 15.37 -45.75 -22.90
CA SER A 94 15.76 -45.78 -21.48
C SER A 94 17.16 -45.18 -21.29
N ASP A 95 17.25 -44.03 -20.61
CA ASP A 95 18.38 -43.67 -19.74
C ASP A 95 18.01 -42.42 -18.92
N ALA A 96 17.39 -42.65 -17.77
CA ALA A 96 17.09 -41.60 -16.79
C ALA A 96 18.21 -41.55 -15.74
N GLY A 97 19.11 -40.56 -15.87
CA GLY A 97 19.95 -40.08 -14.77
C GLY A 97 19.11 -39.37 -13.69
N PRO A 98 19.69 -39.03 -12.51
CA PRO A 98 18.93 -38.59 -11.34
C PRO A 98 18.51 -37.12 -11.48
N GLY A 99 17.51 -36.88 -12.32
CA GLY A 99 16.74 -35.65 -12.42
C GLY A 99 15.26 -36.01 -12.42
N ALA A 100 14.84 -36.80 -11.43
CA ALA A 100 13.46 -37.24 -11.30
C ALA A 100 12.55 -36.01 -11.29
N ALA A 101 11.65 -35.97 -12.28
CA ALA A 101 10.53 -35.05 -12.36
C ALA A 101 9.87 -34.93 -10.98
N LEU A 102 10.11 -33.81 -10.32
CA LEU A 102 9.53 -33.51 -9.02
C LEU A 102 8.03 -33.30 -9.24
N ALA A 103 7.23 -34.28 -8.84
CA ALA A 103 5.78 -34.17 -8.83
C ALA A 103 5.38 -32.87 -8.12
N LEU A 104 4.63 -32.02 -8.84
CA LEU A 104 4.10 -30.76 -8.32
C LEU A 104 3.13 -31.06 -7.17
N PRO A 105 3.19 -30.33 -6.04
CA PRO A 105 2.23 -30.52 -4.95
C PRO A 105 0.80 -30.21 -5.44
N PRO A 106 -0.24 -30.98 -5.03
CA PRO A 106 -1.61 -30.85 -5.55
C PRO A 106 -2.22 -29.44 -5.46
N ALA A 107 -1.87 -28.68 -4.41
CA ALA A 107 -2.33 -27.31 -4.22
C ALA A 107 -1.82 -26.33 -5.28
N ALA A 108 -0.64 -26.60 -5.87
CA ALA A 108 -0.06 -25.82 -6.97
C ALA A 108 -0.87 -25.91 -8.27
N LEU A 109 -1.70 -26.94 -8.41
CA LEU A 109 -2.45 -27.24 -9.64
C LEU A 109 -3.96 -27.03 -9.46
N ALA A 110 -4.43 -26.59 -8.28
CA ALA A 110 -5.84 -26.50 -7.96
C ALA A 110 -6.65 -25.63 -8.95
N HIS A 111 -5.98 -24.69 -9.64
CA HIS A 111 -6.57 -23.82 -10.65
C HIS A 111 -5.83 -23.86 -12.00
N GLY A 112 -4.92 -24.80 -12.21
CA GLY A 112 -4.13 -24.90 -13.46
C GLY A 112 -3.16 -23.74 -13.70
N LEU A 113 -2.80 -22.98 -12.66
CA LEU A 113 -1.86 -21.86 -12.71
C LEU A 113 -0.63 -22.15 -11.83
N MET A 114 0.55 -21.71 -12.26
CA MET A 114 1.81 -21.85 -11.57
C MET A 114 2.32 -20.49 -11.09
N PRO A 115 2.17 -20.18 -9.79
CA PRO A 115 2.65 -18.93 -9.27
C PRO A 115 4.18 -18.94 -9.12
N SER A 116 4.79 -17.81 -9.44
CA SER A 116 6.22 -17.56 -9.23
C SER A 116 6.48 -16.12 -8.82
N ILE A 117 7.43 -15.92 -7.90
CA ILE A 117 7.90 -14.63 -7.43
C ILE A 117 9.42 -14.63 -7.51
N VAL A 118 9.99 -13.58 -8.07
CA VAL A 118 11.42 -13.27 -8.00
C VAL A 118 11.57 -11.88 -7.43
N ALA A 119 12.22 -11.74 -6.28
CA ALA A 119 12.56 -10.44 -5.69
C ALA A 119 14.08 -10.26 -5.68
N THR A 120 14.55 -9.13 -6.21
CA THR A 120 15.96 -8.76 -6.27
C THR A 120 16.18 -7.51 -5.44
N VAL A 121 16.94 -7.62 -4.34
CA VAL A 121 17.33 -6.48 -3.49
C VAL A 121 18.74 -6.06 -3.87
N ARG A 122 18.94 -4.77 -4.14
CA ARG A 122 20.23 -4.15 -4.47
C ARG A 122 20.50 -3.02 -3.49
N TRP A 123 21.65 -3.04 -2.82
CA TRP A 123 22.06 -1.97 -1.90
C TRP A 123 22.95 -0.94 -2.61
N ASP A 124 22.72 0.34 -2.35
CA ASP A 124 23.46 1.39 -3.07
C ASP A 124 24.92 1.50 -2.62
N ALA A 125 25.18 1.22 -1.34
CA ALA A 125 26.51 1.36 -0.73
C ALA A 125 27.47 0.21 -1.08
N ALA A 126 27.01 -0.83 -1.78
CA ALA A 126 27.81 -2.00 -2.13
C ALA A 126 27.40 -2.50 -3.52
N GLU A 127 28.13 -2.05 -4.55
CA GLU A 127 27.84 -2.32 -5.97
C GLU A 127 27.64 -3.81 -6.30
N ASP A 128 28.25 -4.72 -5.52
CA ASP A 128 28.20 -6.18 -5.75
C ASP A 128 27.30 -6.97 -4.78
N ALA A 129 26.74 -6.33 -3.75
CA ALA A 129 25.83 -7.02 -2.84
C ALA A 129 24.42 -7.05 -3.45
N ARG A 130 23.99 -8.22 -3.91
CA ARG A 130 22.60 -8.45 -4.35
C ARG A 130 22.00 -9.65 -3.65
N LEU A 131 20.75 -9.52 -3.22
CA LEU A 131 19.95 -10.64 -2.74
C LEU A 131 18.95 -11.01 -3.83
N VAL A 132 18.92 -12.26 -4.26
CA VAL A 132 17.90 -12.76 -5.18
C VAL A 132 17.10 -13.83 -4.46
N MET A 133 15.82 -13.56 -4.29
CA MET A 133 14.84 -14.47 -3.71
C MET A 133 13.97 -15.03 -4.83
N ARG A 134 13.88 -16.35 -4.94
CA ARG A 134 13.03 -17.05 -5.91
C ARG A 134 12.06 -17.94 -5.18
N ALA A 135 10.79 -17.78 -5.47
CA ALA A 135 9.72 -18.51 -4.83
C ALA A 135 8.75 -19.03 -5.89
N SER A 136 8.37 -20.29 -5.80
CA SER A 136 7.46 -20.94 -6.73
C SER A 136 6.64 -21.99 -6.00
N ALA A 137 5.74 -22.64 -6.73
CA ALA A 137 4.92 -23.69 -6.17
C ALA A 137 5.71 -24.92 -5.67
N THR A 138 6.96 -25.11 -6.10
CA THR A 138 7.82 -26.23 -5.65
C THR A 138 8.66 -25.89 -4.43
N GLY A 139 8.86 -24.61 -4.15
CA GLY A 139 9.70 -24.16 -3.05
C GLY A 139 10.28 -22.78 -3.25
N PHE A 140 11.21 -22.47 -2.37
CA PHE A 140 11.74 -21.14 -2.14
C PHE A 140 13.24 -21.22 -1.95
N ALA A 141 13.98 -20.39 -2.68
CA ALA A 141 15.43 -20.32 -2.62
C ALA A 141 15.90 -18.86 -2.57
N CYS A 142 17.10 -18.67 -2.02
CA CYS A 142 17.72 -17.37 -1.91
C CYS A 142 19.20 -17.46 -2.27
N GLU A 143 19.68 -16.48 -3.03
CA GLU A 143 21.06 -16.30 -3.45
C GLU A 143 21.58 -14.95 -2.95
N VAL A 144 22.81 -14.91 -2.44
CA VAL A 144 23.49 -13.67 -1.99
C VAL A 144 24.76 -13.52 -2.82
N ALA A 145 24.89 -12.41 -3.55
CA ALA A 145 26.03 -12.14 -4.43
C ALA A 145 26.35 -13.28 -5.42
N GLY A 146 25.32 -14.04 -5.82
CA GLY A 146 25.45 -15.21 -6.71
C GLY A 146 25.82 -16.53 -6.04
N ALA A 147 26.11 -16.53 -4.73
CA ALA A 147 26.26 -17.76 -3.95
C ALA A 147 24.90 -18.24 -3.42
N ALA A 148 24.69 -19.56 -3.41
CA ALA A 148 23.48 -20.16 -2.84
C ALA A 148 23.45 -19.89 -1.32
N GLY A 149 22.41 -19.21 -0.86
CA GLY A 149 22.21 -18.91 0.57
C GLY A 149 21.36 -19.97 1.27
N PHE A 150 20.13 -20.18 0.79
CA PHE A 150 19.16 -21.07 1.46
C PHE A 150 18.13 -21.61 0.45
N SER A 151 17.59 -22.82 0.71
CA SER A 151 16.47 -23.38 -0.05
C SER A 151 15.55 -24.23 0.84
N LYS A 152 14.23 -24.14 0.62
CA LYS A 152 13.20 -24.90 1.35
C LYS A 152 12.00 -25.23 0.47
N ARG A 153 11.46 -26.44 0.63
CA ARG A 153 10.19 -26.84 0.01
C ARG A 153 9.00 -26.18 0.72
N MET A 154 7.99 -25.80 -0.06
CA MET A 154 6.75 -25.20 0.45
C MET A 154 5.57 -26.13 0.21
N HIS A 155 4.56 -26.04 1.08
CA HIS A 155 3.33 -26.84 1.03
C HIS A 155 2.07 -25.97 0.90
N TRP A 156 2.25 -24.68 0.62
CA TRP A 156 1.21 -23.65 0.46
C TRP A 156 1.52 -22.81 -0.79
N SER A 157 0.54 -22.05 -1.30
CA SER A 157 0.74 -21.23 -2.50
C SER A 157 1.63 -20.03 -2.16
N VAL A 158 2.64 -19.77 -2.98
CA VAL A 158 3.55 -18.62 -2.75
C VAL A 158 2.81 -17.28 -2.70
N LEU A 159 1.64 -17.15 -3.34
CA LEU A 159 0.82 -15.93 -3.32
C LEU A 159 -0.07 -15.82 -2.06
N ASP A 160 -0.14 -16.85 -1.20
CA ASP A 160 -0.82 -16.77 0.11
C ASP A 160 -0.06 -15.86 1.10
N ARG A 161 1.17 -15.46 0.74
CA ARG A 161 2.05 -14.61 1.53
C ARG A 161 2.52 -13.43 0.70
N SER A 162 2.70 -12.29 1.35
CA SER A 162 3.36 -11.15 0.71
C SER A 162 4.84 -11.44 0.44
N VAL A 163 5.41 -10.77 -0.57
CA VAL A 163 6.87 -10.78 -0.82
C VAL A 163 7.64 -10.38 0.44
N TRP A 164 7.10 -9.45 1.22
CA TRP A 164 7.67 -9.01 2.49
C TRP A 164 7.76 -10.13 3.52
N THR A 165 6.73 -10.97 3.61
CA THR A 165 6.75 -12.14 4.50
C THR A 165 7.80 -13.15 4.04
N LEU A 166 7.92 -13.38 2.73
CA LEU A 166 8.92 -14.27 2.15
C LEU A 166 10.35 -13.78 2.40
N LEU A 167 10.61 -12.48 2.22
CA LEU A 167 11.90 -11.85 2.53
C LEU A 167 12.21 -11.94 4.03
N PHE A 168 11.22 -11.70 4.90
CA PHE A 168 11.39 -11.87 6.35
C PHE A 168 11.76 -13.31 6.71
N MET A 169 11.12 -14.30 6.09
CA MET A 169 11.43 -15.72 6.28
C MET A 169 12.84 -16.05 5.79
N ALA A 170 13.25 -15.58 4.61
CA ALA A 170 14.63 -15.75 4.11
C ALA A 170 15.66 -15.17 5.09
N ALA A 171 15.42 -13.94 5.57
CA ALA A 171 16.34 -13.22 6.44
C ALA A 171 16.65 -13.96 7.75
N GLN A 172 15.82 -14.91 8.19
CA GLN A 172 16.12 -15.75 9.36
C GLN A 172 17.24 -16.77 9.13
N TYR A 173 17.54 -17.10 7.87
CA TYR A 173 18.55 -18.09 7.49
C TYR A 173 19.80 -17.47 6.85
N LEU A 174 19.80 -16.15 6.64
CA LEU A 174 20.94 -15.43 6.06
C LEU A 174 21.97 -15.09 7.14
N GLU A 175 23.22 -14.87 6.71
CA GLU A 175 24.28 -14.38 7.57
C GLU A 175 23.92 -13.05 8.23
N ARG A 176 24.43 -12.84 9.45
CA ARG A 176 24.11 -11.67 10.28
C ARG A 176 24.31 -10.33 9.54
N GLY A 177 25.39 -10.21 8.77
CA GLY A 177 25.68 -8.98 8.02
C GLY A 177 24.63 -8.63 6.96
N VAL A 178 24.04 -9.63 6.29
CA VAL A 178 22.95 -9.41 5.31
C VAL A 178 21.64 -9.11 6.04
N LYS A 179 21.37 -9.84 7.13
CA LYS A 179 20.19 -9.60 7.97
C LYS A 179 20.16 -8.17 8.53
N ASP A 180 21.29 -7.66 9.01
CA ASP A 180 21.41 -6.30 9.53
C ASP A 180 21.10 -5.25 8.44
N ARG A 181 21.53 -5.50 7.19
CA ARG A 181 21.22 -4.63 6.04
C ARG A 181 19.75 -4.70 5.57
N LEU A 182 19.01 -5.75 5.93
CA LEU A 182 17.58 -5.90 5.63
C LEU A 182 16.68 -5.36 6.74
N LYS A 183 17.23 -5.05 7.92
CA LYS A 183 16.46 -4.73 9.12
C LYS A 183 15.46 -3.58 8.90
N ASP A 184 15.90 -2.49 8.28
CA ASP A 184 15.04 -1.33 8.05
C ASP A 184 13.94 -1.62 7.02
N LEU A 185 14.29 -2.32 5.92
CA LEU A 185 13.31 -2.81 4.94
C LEU A 185 12.24 -3.64 5.62
N LEU A 186 12.63 -4.68 6.38
CA LEU A 186 11.69 -5.58 7.03
C LEU A 186 10.84 -4.85 8.08
N ARG A 187 11.41 -3.90 8.81
CA ARG A 187 10.67 -3.08 9.78
C ARG A 187 9.59 -2.25 9.10
N GLU A 188 9.90 -1.65 7.94
CA GLU A 188 8.95 -0.83 7.18
C GLU A 188 7.86 -1.67 6.49
N THR A 189 8.17 -2.90 6.07
CA THR A 189 7.28 -3.66 5.17
C THR A 189 6.53 -4.83 5.81
N PHE A 190 6.99 -5.37 6.95
CA PHE A 190 6.47 -6.63 7.49
C PHE A 190 4.98 -6.60 7.88
N LEU A 191 4.48 -5.45 8.35
CA LEU A 191 3.07 -5.25 8.70
C LEU A 191 2.34 -4.34 7.70
N LEU A 192 2.89 -4.19 6.50
CA LEU A 192 2.37 -3.27 5.52
C LEU A 192 1.11 -3.84 4.86
N ALA A 193 -0.05 -3.31 5.24
CA ALA A 193 -1.34 -3.68 4.65
C ALA A 193 -2.23 -2.44 4.42
N PRO A 194 -1.76 -1.42 3.67
CA PRO A 194 -2.57 -0.26 3.39
C PRO A 194 -3.84 -0.59 2.61
N PRO A 195 -5.02 -0.29 3.16
CA PRO A 195 -6.21 -0.26 2.34
C PRO A 195 -6.12 0.92 1.36
N ARG A 196 -6.84 0.83 0.25
CA ARG A 196 -7.23 2.00 -0.54
C ARG A 196 -8.21 2.84 0.30
N PHE A 197 -7.99 4.15 0.37
CA PHE A 197 -8.99 5.10 0.84
C PHE A 197 -10.01 5.31 -0.28
N ASP A 198 -11.24 4.84 -0.10
CA ASP A 198 -12.28 4.89 -1.13
C ASP A 198 -13.21 6.11 -0.98
N GLU A 199 -14.16 6.24 -1.91
CA GLU A 199 -15.16 7.31 -1.88
C GLU A 199 -16.24 7.12 -0.79
N ALA A 200 -16.35 5.90 -0.27
CA ALA A 200 -17.36 5.56 0.72
C ALA A 200 -16.89 5.89 2.15
N LEU A 201 -17.75 5.60 3.11
CA LEU A 201 -17.40 5.69 4.54
C LEU A 201 -16.77 4.41 5.08
N GLY A 202 -16.35 3.49 4.22
CA GLY A 202 -15.79 2.20 4.62
C GLY A 202 -14.51 2.34 5.46
N MET A 203 -13.71 3.39 5.27
CA MET A 203 -12.58 3.69 6.16
C MET A 203 -13.06 4.15 7.55
N PHE A 204 -14.08 5.01 7.61
CA PHE A 204 -14.64 5.50 8.86
C PHE A 204 -15.21 4.35 9.71
N GLU A 205 -15.99 3.47 9.08
CA GLU A 205 -16.57 2.28 9.70
C GLU A 205 -15.49 1.32 10.19
N ARG A 206 -14.43 1.11 9.38
CA ARG A 206 -13.29 0.28 9.75
C ARG A 206 -12.61 0.79 11.01
N ILE A 207 -12.41 2.09 11.17
CA ILE A 207 -11.79 2.68 12.38
C ILE A 207 -12.57 2.28 13.64
N GLY A 208 -13.90 2.39 13.62
CA GLY A 208 -14.74 1.99 14.75
C GLY A 208 -14.71 0.48 15.04
N ALA A 209 -14.46 -0.34 14.02
CA ALA A 209 -14.38 -1.80 14.12
C ALA A 209 -12.98 -2.32 14.50
N ILE A 210 -11.98 -1.45 14.64
CA ILE A 210 -10.61 -1.88 14.98
C ILE A 210 -10.61 -2.61 16.32
N ARG A 211 -9.92 -3.75 16.32
CA ARG A 211 -9.56 -4.51 17.51
C ARG A 211 -8.06 -4.61 17.56
N TYR A 212 -7.50 -4.28 18.69
CA TYR A 212 -6.07 -4.34 18.94
C TYR A 212 -5.85 -5.01 20.29
N ALA A 213 -4.79 -5.78 20.45
CA ALA A 213 -4.46 -6.37 21.72
C ALA A 213 -2.97 -6.28 22.00
N MET A 214 -2.63 -6.30 23.28
CA MET A 214 -1.27 -6.44 23.77
C MET A 214 -1.20 -7.67 24.67
N GLU A 215 -0.10 -8.41 24.57
CA GLU A 215 0.19 -9.58 25.41
C GLU A 215 1.48 -9.32 26.18
N GLN A 216 1.45 -9.50 27.50
CA GLN A 216 2.65 -9.47 28.29
C GLN A 216 3.35 -10.83 28.24
N ARG A 217 4.62 -10.85 27.83
CA ARG A 217 5.49 -12.02 27.90
C ARG A 217 6.74 -11.67 28.69
N GLY A 218 6.81 -12.15 29.93
CA GLY A 218 7.85 -11.74 30.87
C GLY A 218 7.72 -10.25 31.21
N GLU A 219 8.80 -9.49 30.99
CA GLU A 219 8.85 -8.05 31.22
C GLU A 219 8.43 -7.22 29.99
N GLU A 220 8.22 -7.86 28.83
CA GLU A 220 7.94 -7.17 27.57
C GLU A 220 6.45 -7.23 27.18
N LEU A 221 5.94 -6.11 26.64
CA LEU A 221 4.60 -6.00 26.07
C LEU A 221 4.65 -6.11 24.54
N PHE A 222 4.04 -7.16 24.01
CA PHE A 222 3.99 -7.45 22.58
C PHE A 222 2.65 -7.03 21.96
N PRO A 223 2.66 -6.29 20.84
CA PRO A 223 1.45 -6.03 20.07
C PRO A 223 0.95 -7.32 19.39
N LEU A 224 -0.37 -7.53 19.40
CA LEU A 224 -1.03 -8.62 18.68
C LEU A 224 -1.93 -8.05 17.56
N GLY A 225 -1.79 -8.61 16.36
CA GLY A 225 -2.61 -8.29 15.19
C GLY A 225 -1.93 -7.34 14.18
N LEU A 226 -2.56 -7.20 13.01
CA LEU A 226 -2.13 -6.24 11.99
C LEU A 226 -2.40 -4.81 12.47
N MET A 227 -1.40 -3.93 12.38
CA MET A 227 -1.47 -2.56 12.87
C MET A 227 -2.23 -1.69 11.87
N ALA A 228 -3.53 -1.49 12.11
CA ALA A 228 -4.33 -0.44 11.44
C ALA A 228 -4.44 0.83 12.30
N LEU A 229 -3.50 1.03 13.22
CA LEU A 229 -3.48 2.16 14.16
C LEU A 229 -2.47 3.23 13.70
N PRO A 230 -2.71 4.52 14.02
CA PRO A 230 -1.73 5.58 13.89
C PRO A 230 -0.41 5.21 14.53
N THR A 231 0.73 5.58 13.93
CA THR A 231 2.04 5.09 14.37
C THR A 231 2.40 5.47 15.82
N TRP A 232 1.82 6.55 16.34
CA TRP A 232 1.97 7.00 17.73
C TRP A 232 1.09 6.22 18.74
N MET A 233 -0.03 5.64 18.29
CA MET A 233 -1.07 5.11 19.18
C MET A 233 -0.66 3.85 19.95
N PRO A 234 0.08 2.88 19.37
CA PRO A 234 0.59 1.73 20.13
C PRO A 234 1.49 2.15 21.30
N GLY A 235 2.31 3.19 21.11
CA GLY A 235 3.14 3.75 22.19
C GLY A 235 2.29 4.36 23.30
N TRP A 236 1.31 5.20 22.93
CA TRP A 236 0.37 5.79 23.89
C TRP A 236 -0.42 4.72 24.67
N LEU A 237 -0.93 3.69 24.01
CA LEU A 237 -1.63 2.58 24.67
C LEU A 237 -0.72 1.84 25.65
N ARG A 238 0.54 1.59 25.28
CA ARG A 238 1.53 0.96 26.18
C ARG A 238 1.72 1.78 27.45
N GLU A 239 1.87 3.10 27.33
CA GLU A 239 2.00 3.98 28.50
C GLU A 239 0.76 3.97 29.40
N GLN A 240 -0.45 3.78 28.84
CA GLN A 240 -1.66 3.64 29.65
C GLN A 240 -1.70 2.28 30.37
N VAL A 241 -1.22 1.22 29.72
CA VAL A 241 -1.14 -0.14 30.27
C VAL A 241 -0.20 -0.19 31.46
N GLU A 242 0.95 0.46 31.36
CA GLU A 242 1.97 0.53 32.42
C GLU A 242 1.48 1.31 33.67
N ARG A 243 0.42 2.11 33.54
CA ARG A 243 -0.23 2.86 34.64
C ARG A 243 -1.36 2.03 35.25
N GLU A 244 -0.99 0.99 36.00
CA GLU A 244 -1.99 0.18 36.71
C GLU A 244 -2.68 0.96 37.87
N PRO A 245 -3.99 0.78 38.09
CA PRO A 245 -4.92 -0.05 37.32
C PRO A 245 -5.40 0.65 36.04
N VAL A 246 -5.46 -0.09 34.93
CA VAL A 246 -5.96 0.44 33.65
C VAL A 246 -7.48 0.65 33.74
N PRO A 247 -8.01 1.85 33.46
CA PRO A 247 -9.44 2.11 33.51
C PRO A 247 -10.18 1.37 32.37
N PRO A 248 -11.50 1.12 32.50
CA PRO A 248 -12.28 0.41 31.48
C PRO A 248 -12.39 1.15 30.14
N SER A 249 -12.10 2.44 30.12
CA SER A 249 -12.06 3.28 28.92
C SER A 249 -10.93 4.30 29.02
N LEU A 250 -10.16 4.44 27.95
CA LEU A 250 -9.09 5.41 27.81
C LEU A 250 -9.57 6.60 27.01
N LEU A 251 -9.23 7.81 27.46
CA LEU A 251 -9.56 9.06 26.79
C LEU A 251 -8.29 9.72 26.26
N PHE A 252 -8.25 9.94 24.95
CA PHE A 252 -7.21 10.69 24.28
C PHE A 252 -7.76 12.06 23.83
N ARG A 253 -7.12 13.15 24.24
CA ARG A 253 -7.48 14.51 23.84
C ARG A 253 -6.65 14.94 22.64
N HIS A 254 -7.25 15.68 21.71
CA HIS A 254 -6.56 16.14 20.50
C HIS A 254 -5.25 16.91 20.77
N GLU A 255 -5.20 17.69 21.86
CA GLU A 255 -4.01 18.46 22.28
C GLU A 255 -2.80 17.59 22.64
N ALA A 256 -3.02 16.33 23.03
CA ALA A 256 -1.93 15.44 23.42
C ALA A 256 -0.99 15.09 22.26
N GLN A 257 -1.49 15.18 21.01
CA GLN A 257 -0.68 15.03 19.80
C GLN A 257 -1.06 16.13 18.80
N PRO A 258 -0.46 17.33 18.90
CA PRO A 258 -0.84 18.49 18.07
C PRO A 258 -0.67 18.26 16.56
N GLN A 259 0.26 17.39 16.18
CA GLN A 259 0.48 17.01 14.78
C GLN A 259 -0.34 15.80 14.36
N GLY A 260 -1.13 15.18 15.24
CA GLY A 260 -1.89 13.96 14.96
C GLY A 260 -3.22 14.25 14.26
N PHE A 261 -3.83 13.21 13.69
CA PHE A 261 -5.04 13.31 12.89
C PHE A 261 -6.18 14.04 13.61
N LEU A 262 -6.34 13.82 14.92
CA LEU A 262 -7.44 14.37 15.70
C LEU A 262 -7.31 15.89 15.86
N ALA A 263 -6.10 16.39 16.12
CA ALA A 263 -5.83 17.83 16.23
C ALA A 263 -6.01 18.54 14.89
N ARG A 264 -5.51 17.94 13.81
CA ARG A 264 -5.72 18.44 12.45
C ARG A 264 -7.20 18.48 12.09
N PHE A 265 -7.95 17.43 12.42
CA PHE A 265 -9.39 17.38 12.18
C PHE A 265 -10.15 18.47 12.94
N VAL A 266 -9.89 18.63 14.25
CA VAL A 266 -10.51 19.67 15.08
C VAL A 266 -10.31 21.05 14.44
N THR A 267 -9.08 21.35 14.02
CA THR A 267 -8.73 22.62 13.38
C THR A 267 -9.44 22.79 12.03
N LEU A 268 -9.34 21.82 11.14
CA LEU A 268 -9.86 21.90 9.77
C LEU A 268 -11.39 21.87 9.71
N ALA A 269 -12.04 21.12 10.60
CA ALA A 269 -13.49 21.02 10.68
C ALA A 269 -14.13 22.14 11.52
N GLY A 270 -13.33 23.03 12.12
CA GLY A 270 -13.81 24.19 12.88
C GLY A 270 -14.38 23.85 14.26
N PHE A 271 -13.90 22.79 14.91
CA PHE A 271 -14.25 22.45 16.29
C PHE A 271 -13.32 23.16 17.28
N ALA A 272 -13.81 23.38 18.49
CA ALA A 272 -13.00 23.91 19.59
C ALA A 272 -12.15 22.82 20.27
N SER A 273 -12.69 21.60 20.36
CA SER A 273 -11.94 20.46 20.88
C SER A 273 -12.46 19.14 20.34
N GLY A 274 -11.63 18.10 20.46
CA GLY A 274 -11.98 16.73 20.10
C GLY A 274 -11.32 15.71 21.03
N THR A 275 -11.99 14.59 21.19
CA THR A 275 -11.54 13.44 21.98
C THR A 275 -11.77 12.13 21.25
N LEU A 276 -10.83 11.19 21.43
CA LEU A 276 -10.96 9.79 21.06
C LEU A 276 -11.10 8.97 22.36
N THR A 277 -12.13 8.14 22.43
CA THR A 277 -12.31 7.15 23.51
C THR A 277 -12.02 5.75 22.97
N VAL A 278 -11.31 4.94 23.75
CA VAL A 278 -11.00 3.54 23.44
C VAL A 278 -11.43 2.66 24.62
N ASP A 279 -12.21 1.62 24.36
CA ASP A 279 -12.70 0.68 25.37
C ASP A 279 -11.68 -0.44 25.61
N VAL A 280 -11.46 -0.78 26.88
CA VAL A 280 -10.62 -1.90 27.31
C VAL A 280 -11.52 -3.13 27.51
N THR A 281 -11.34 -4.17 26.69
CA THR A 281 -12.32 -5.27 26.56
C THR A 281 -11.85 -6.63 27.06
N GLU A 282 -10.58 -6.98 26.90
CA GLU A 282 -10.00 -8.20 27.47
C GLU A 282 -9.10 -7.77 28.63
N THR A 283 -9.34 -8.32 29.83
CA THR A 283 -8.58 -8.02 31.04
C THR A 283 -8.19 -9.33 31.73
N THR A 284 -7.37 -10.15 31.08
CA THR A 284 -6.59 -11.10 31.89
C THR A 284 -5.55 -10.27 32.63
N PRO A 285 -5.45 -10.37 33.98
CA PRO A 285 -4.48 -9.59 34.74
C PRO A 285 -3.06 -9.78 34.19
N LEU A 286 -2.38 -8.66 33.90
CA LEU A 286 -1.02 -8.61 33.40
C LEU A 286 -0.04 -9.45 34.25
N SER A 287 -0.26 -9.46 35.57
CA SER A 287 0.46 -10.27 36.56
C SER A 287 0.44 -11.79 36.32
N GLN A 288 -0.41 -12.31 35.42
CA GLN A 288 -0.47 -13.74 35.03
C GLN A 288 -0.08 -13.97 33.56
N GLY A 289 0.68 -13.06 32.93
CA GLY A 289 0.93 -13.08 31.49
C GLY A 289 -0.26 -12.56 30.68
N GLY A 290 -0.98 -11.59 31.27
CA GLY A 290 -2.28 -11.13 30.83
C GLY A 290 -2.28 -10.53 29.42
N ARG A 291 -3.42 -10.71 28.75
CA ARG A 291 -3.75 -10.08 27.48
C ARG A 291 -4.71 -8.92 27.73
N LEU A 292 -4.39 -7.76 27.16
CA LEU A 292 -5.24 -6.57 27.17
C LEU A 292 -5.77 -6.27 25.78
N GLY A 293 -7.09 -6.17 25.67
CA GLY A 293 -7.80 -5.86 24.43
C GLY A 293 -8.29 -4.43 24.39
N PHE A 294 -8.20 -3.80 23.22
CA PHE A 294 -8.64 -2.44 22.91
C PHE A 294 -9.60 -2.46 21.73
N SER A 295 -10.72 -1.78 21.86
CA SER A 295 -11.72 -1.65 20.78
C SER A 295 -12.62 -0.43 21.00
N GLY A 296 -13.68 -0.28 20.21
CA GLY A 296 -14.69 0.75 20.48
C GLY A 296 -14.17 2.17 20.31
N PHE A 297 -13.33 2.40 19.29
CA PHE A 297 -12.77 3.71 18.96
C PHE A 297 -13.90 4.68 18.62
N ARG A 298 -14.15 5.66 19.50
CA ARG A 298 -15.26 6.61 19.40
C ARG A 298 -14.78 8.04 19.47
N PHE A 299 -15.33 8.90 18.62
CA PHE A 299 -14.98 10.31 18.57
C PHE A 299 -16.09 11.21 19.12
N ALA A 300 -15.69 12.25 19.85
CA ALA A 300 -16.58 13.31 20.29
C ALA A 300 -15.89 14.68 20.12
N PHE A 301 -16.67 15.70 19.84
CA PHE A 301 -16.21 17.05 19.53
C PHE A 301 -17.04 18.09 20.25
N VAL A 302 -16.47 19.28 20.40
CA VAL A 302 -17.18 20.44 20.95
C VAL A 302 -17.03 21.59 19.96
N ARG A 303 -18.15 22.24 19.62
CA ARG A 303 -18.16 23.44 18.77
C ARG A 303 -17.64 24.67 19.52
N PRO A 304 -17.27 25.76 18.83
CA PRO A 304 -16.86 27.02 19.48
C PRO A 304 -17.90 27.61 20.44
N ASP A 305 -19.19 27.33 20.22
CA ASP A 305 -20.29 27.75 21.10
C ASP A 305 -20.49 26.84 22.34
N GLY A 306 -19.65 25.82 22.51
CA GLY A 306 -19.73 24.85 23.61
C GLY A 306 -20.65 23.65 23.33
N THR A 307 -21.33 23.61 22.18
CA THR A 307 -22.26 22.52 21.85
C THR A 307 -21.50 21.20 21.62
N PRO A 308 -21.85 20.11 22.31
CA PRO A 308 -21.26 18.79 22.06
C PRO A 308 -21.77 18.19 20.75
N VAL A 309 -20.89 17.51 20.02
CA VAL A 309 -21.16 16.82 18.76
C VAL A 309 -20.55 15.42 18.80
N THR A 310 -21.37 14.39 18.60
CA THR A 310 -20.91 13.01 18.50
C THR A 310 -20.49 12.66 17.07
N GLN A 311 -19.72 11.59 16.91
CA GLN A 311 -19.29 11.12 15.60
C GLN A 311 -20.47 10.78 14.65
N GLU A 312 -21.63 10.35 15.18
CA GLU A 312 -22.82 10.04 14.39
C GLU A 312 -23.39 11.30 13.73
N GLN A 313 -23.31 12.43 14.44
CA GLN A 313 -23.78 13.75 14.01
C GLN A 313 -22.86 14.45 13.01
N LEU A 314 -21.67 13.91 12.74
CA LEU A 314 -20.79 14.43 11.70
C LEU A 314 -21.41 14.25 10.31
N GLY A 315 -21.29 15.29 9.48
CA GLY A 315 -21.66 15.23 8.08
C GLY A 315 -20.75 14.29 7.27
N HIS A 316 -21.18 13.94 6.06
CA HIS A 316 -20.43 13.02 5.18
C HIS A 316 -18.99 13.49 4.93
N GLY A 317 -18.79 14.74 4.51
CA GLY A 317 -17.45 15.32 4.30
C GLY A 317 -16.59 15.35 5.57
N GLN A 318 -17.18 15.58 6.74
CA GLN A 318 -16.45 15.55 8.01
C GLN A 318 -15.98 14.15 8.36
N LYS A 319 -16.83 13.12 8.19
CA LYS A 319 -16.44 11.72 8.40
C LYS A 319 -15.32 11.30 7.45
N ARG A 320 -15.39 11.74 6.18
CA ARG A 320 -14.32 11.50 5.20
C ARG A 320 -13.02 12.20 5.57
N LEU A 321 -13.06 13.48 5.94
CA LEU A 321 -11.89 14.23 6.39
C LEU A 321 -11.22 13.54 7.60
N LEU A 322 -12.00 13.21 8.64
CA LEU A 322 -11.49 12.53 9.83
C LEU A 322 -10.80 11.20 9.47
N SER A 323 -11.44 10.42 8.61
CA SER A 323 -10.92 9.12 8.17
C SER A 323 -9.68 9.24 7.31
N PHE A 324 -9.61 10.27 6.44
CA PHE A 324 -8.43 10.52 5.62
C PHE A 324 -7.25 10.98 6.48
N LEU A 325 -7.47 11.87 7.45
CA LEU A 325 -6.42 12.28 8.36
C LEU A 325 -5.92 11.11 9.23
N TYR A 326 -6.83 10.24 9.69
CA TYR A 326 -6.46 8.99 10.37
C TYR A 326 -5.62 8.10 9.46
N TYR A 327 -6.06 7.91 8.21
CA TYR A 327 -5.33 7.16 7.19
C TYR A 327 -3.89 7.66 7.00
N LEU A 328 -3.69 8.98 6.95
CA LEU A 328 -2.36 9.58 6.83
C LEU A 328 -1.46 9.27 8.04
N ASP A 329 -2.01 9.19 9.25
CA ASP A 329 -1.26 8.84 10.45
C ASP A 329 -0.95 7.34 10.55
N VAL A 330 -1.71 6.48 9.86
CA VAL A 330 -1.43 5.04 9.74
C VAL A 330 -0.34 4.78 8.69
N HIS A 331 -0.32 5.54 7.60
CA HIS A 331 0.58 5.29 6.45
C HIS A 331 1.64 6.37 6.28
N GLU A 332 2.90 6.05 6.58
CA GLU A 332 4.00 7.02 6.54
C GLU A 332 4.65 7.18 5.16
N SER A 333 4.55 6.19 4.29
CA SER A 333 5.30 6.16 3.01
C SER A 333 4.48 6.57 1.78
N PHE A 334 3.18 6.25 1.75
CA PHE A 334 2.34 6.43 0.56
C PHE A 334 0.89 6.78 0.93
N VAL A 335 0.14 7.21 -0.07
CA VAL A 335 -1.30 7.46 -0.01
C VAL A 335 -1.94 6.84 -1.24
N ILE A 336 -3.02 6.09 -1.07
CA ILE A 336 -3.82 5.55 -2.19
C ILE A 336 -5.25 6.01 -1.96
N ALA A 337 -5.70 7.02 -2.69
CA ALA A 337 -6.99 7.65 -2.48
C ALA A 337 -7.83 7.67 -3.77
N ASP A 338 -9.00 7.07 -3.70
CA ASP A 338 -10.00 7.09 -4.76
C ASP A 338 -11.00 8.21 -4.50
N GLU A 339 -11.19 9.10 -5.48
CA GLU A 339 -12.13 10.23 -5.40
C GLU A 339 -11.99 11.04 -4.10
N LEU A 340 -10.76 11.44 -3.77
CA LEU A 340 -10.43 12.14 -2.51
C LEU A 340 -11.29 13.38 -2.24
N ALA A 341 -11.61 14.13 -3.29
CA ALA A 341 -12.31 15.41 -3.18
C ALA A 341 -13.83 15.26 -3.04
N ASP A 342 -14.38 14.06 -3.16
CA ASP A 342 -15.82 13.85 -3.06
C ASP A 342 -16.32 14.17 -1.64
N GLY A 343 -17.43 14.92 -1.59
CA GLY A 343 -18.02 15.44 -0.35
C GLY A 343 -17.21 16.49 0.43
N LEU A 344 -16.04 16.94 -0.06
CA LEU A 344 -15.18 17.92 0.62
C LEU A 344 -15.28 19.32 0.02
N HIS A 345 -15.26 20.33 0.88
CA HIS A 345 -15.09 21.74 0.47
C HIS A 345 -13.69 21.94 -0.17
N PRO A 346 -13.54 22.81 -1.20
CA PRO A 346 -12.26 23.05 -1.86
C PRO A 346 -11.07 23.27 -0.91
N ASP A 347 -11.27 24.07 0.14
CA ASP A 347 -10.22 24.38 1.11
C ASP A 347 -9.74 23.13 1.88
N LEU A 348 -10.65 22.20 2.15
CA LEU A 348 -10.34 20.92 2.78
C LEU A 348 -9.60 20.00 1.81
N VAL A 349 -9.95 20.01 0.52
CA VAL A 349 -9.20 19.27 -0.51
C VAL A 349 -7.76 19.78 -0.56
N ARG A 350 -7.55 21.10 -0.55
CA ARG A 350 -6.18 21.68 -0.50
C ARG A 350 -5.42 21.25 0.74
N ALA A 351 -6.07 21.29 1.91
CA ALA A 351 -5.48 20.81 3.15
C ALA A 351 -5.12 19.33 3.09
N CYS A 352 -5.99 18.47 2.57
CA CYS A 352 -5.74 17.04 2.39
C CYS A 352 -4.53 16.78 1.47
N VAL A 353 -4.46 17.45 0.32
CA VAL A 353 -3.33 17.31 -0.62
C VAL A 353 -2.02 17.75 0.03
N ARG A 354 -2.02 18.88 0.75
CA ARG A 354 -0.85 19.35 1.50
C ARG A 354 -0.42 18.37 2.59
N ASP A 355 -1.38 17.81 3.33
CA ASP A 355 -1.12 16.90 4.46
C ASP A 355 -0.60 15.52 4.01
N MET A 356 -0.72 15.16 2.73
CA MET A 356 0.00 14.01 2.16
C MET A 356 1.51 14.15 2.36
N GLY A 357 2.03 15.39 2.34
CA GLY A 357 3.40 15.72 2.69
C GLY A 357 4.42 15.00 1.80
N LYS A 358 5.39 14.30 2.43
CA LYS A 358 6.47 13.59 1.72
C LYS A 358 6.06 12.22 1.18
N ARG A 359 4.83 11.77 1.41
CA ARG A 359 4.33 10.46 0.97
C ARG A 359 4.26 10.40 -0.55
N GLN A 360 4.33 9.20 -1.11
CA GLN A 360 3.99 9.00 -2.51
C GLN A 360 2.49 8.78 -2.62
N ALA A 361 1.77 9.76 -3.15
CA ALA A 361 0.34 9.71 -3.32
C ALA A 361 -0.04 9.19 -4.70
N PHE A 362 -1.05 8.34 -4.74
CA PHE A 362 -1.75 7.84 -5.92
C PHE A 362 -3.21 8.23 -5.74
N VAL A 363 -3.65 9.22 -6.50
CA VAL A 363 -4.98 9.80 -6.35
C VAL A 363 -5.76 9.69 -7.64
N THR A 364 -7.03 9.32 -7.55
CA THR A 364 -7.99 9.55 -8.63
C THR A 364 -8.93 10.68 -8.21
N SER A 365 -9.40 11.44 -9.18
CA SER A 365 -10.62 12.21 -8.98
C SER A 365 -11.30 12.55 -10.31
N GLN A 366 -12.63 12.54 -10.32
CA GLN A 366 -13.47 13.24 -11.30
C GLN A 366 -13.61 14.73 -10.95
N ASN A 367 -13.29 15.11 -9.71
CA ASN A 367 -13.38 16.49 -9.27
C ASN A 367 -12.13 17.26 -9.76
N PRO A 368 -12.30 18.34 -10.55
CA PRO A 368 -11.17 19.11 -11.05
C PRO A 368 -10.34 19.78 -9.95
N LEU A 369 -10.87 19.92 -8.74
CA LEU A 369 -10.16 20.55 -7.62
C LEU A 369 -8.83 19.86 -7.29
N VAL A 370 -8.75 18.53 -7.41
CA VAL A 370 -7.48 17.81 -7.20
C VAL A 370 -6.46 18.19 -8.27
N LEU A 371 -6.91 18.36 -9.52
CA LEU A 371 -6.07 18.77 -10.64
C LEU A 371 -5.58 20.22 -10.50
N GLU A 372 -6.36 21.06 -9.83
CA GLU A 372 -6.01 22.45 -9.55
C GLU A 372 -4.97 22.61 -8.44
N GLN A 373 -4.74 21.56 -7.62
CA GLN A 373 -3.68 21.53 -6.60
C GLN A 373 -2.35 20.97 -7.12
N LEU A 374 -2.27 20.61 -8.41
CA LEU A 374 -1.08 20.00 -8.95
C LEU A 374 0.00 21.04 -9.22
N GLU A 375 1.07 20.96 -8.43
CA GLU A 375 2.29 21.70 -8.65
C GLU A 375 3.38 20.76 -9.16
N PHE A 376 3.88 21.04 -10.36
CA PHE A 376 5.04 20.36 -10.92
C PHE A 376 6.17 21.36 -11.10
N THR A 377 7.38 20.92 -10.82
CA THR A 377 8.60 21.74 -10.91
C THR A 377 9.25 21.67 -12.29
N HIS A 378 9.00 20.59 -13.04
CA HIS A 378 9.49 20.39 -14.41
C HIS A 378 8.63 19.41 -15.21
N ALA A 379 8.75 19.42 -16.54
CA ALA A 379 7.99 18.58 -17.45
C ALA A 379 8.11 17.07 -17.18
N GLU A 380 9.29 16.59 -16.81
CA GLU A 380 9.49 15.16 -16.49
C GLU A 380 8.70 14.73 -15.23
N GLN A 381 8.49 15.64 -14.27
CA GLN A 381 7.65 15.38 -13.11
C GLN A 381 6.19 15.25 -13.55
N LEU A 382 5.70 16.17 -14.40
CA LEU A 382 4.36 16.07 -14.98
C LEU A 382 4.16 14.74 -15.72
N ARG A 383 5.15 14.35 -16.54
CA ARG A 383 5.13 13.12 -17.34
C ARG A 383 4.98 11.87 -16.49
N THR A 384 5.79 11.75 -15.44
CA THR A 384 5.82 10.57 -14.56
C THR A 384 4.71 10.57 -13.53
N SER A 385 4.12 11.72 -13.23
CA SER A 385 3.02 11.84 -12.27
C SER A 385 1.63 11.67 -12.89
N LEU A 386 1.43 11.97 -14.17
CA LEU A 386 0.11 11.90 -14.79
C LEU A 386 -0.11 10.54 -15.47
N ILE A 387 -1.21 9.87 -15.13
CA ILE A 387 -1.57 8.57 -15.68
C ILE A 387 -2.98 8.65 -16.26
N ARG A 388 -3.07 8.42 -17.58
CA ARG A 388 -4.32 8.37 -18.31
C ARG A 388 -4.85 6.95 -18.37
N CYS A 389 -6.05 6.74 -17.85
CA CYS A 389 -6.83 5.52 -18.05
C CYS A 389 -7.86 5.75 -19.17
N GLN A 390 -7.84 4.87 -20.17
CA GLN A 390 -8.78 4.88 -21.29
C GLN A 390 -9.50 3.53 -21.36
N GLY A 391 -10.81 3.57 -21.61
CA GLY A 391 -11.64 2.39 -21.81
C GLY A 391 -12.04 2.18 -23.27
N GLY A 392 -12.22 0.93 -23.68
CA GLY A 392 -12.71 0.48 -24.99
C GLY A 392 -13.49 -0.85 -24.87
N GLY A 393 -14.39 -1.12 -25.82
CA GLY A 393 -15.24 -2.30 -25.82
C GLY A 393 -14.63 -3.52 -26.52
N GLY A 394 -13.74 -4.26 -25.85
CA GLY A 394 -13.16 -5.54 -26.36
C GLY A 394 -11.88 -5.95 -25.62
N PRO A 395 -11.41 -7.22 -25.64
CA PRO A 395 -10.16 -7.64 -24.95
C PRO A 395 -9.00 -6.67 -25.27
N GLY A 396 -8.25 -6.24 -24.24
CA GLY A 396 -7.48 -4.97 -24.30
C GLY A 396 -8.35 -3.74 -24.03
N ARG A 397 -9.40 -3.91 -23.19
CA ARG A 397 -10.41 -2.89 -22.86
C ARG A 397 -9.82 -1.66 -22.24
N TRP A 398 -8.73 -1.81 -21.49
CA TRP A 398 -8.09 -0.71 -20.81
C TRP A 398 -6.73 -0.44 -21.39
N ARG A 399 -6.42 0.85 -21.52
CA ARG A 399 -5.08 1.33 -21.84
C ARG A 399 -4.71 2.33 -20.77
N TRP A 400 -3.61 2.06 -20.06
CA TRP A 400 -3.00 3.02 -19.14
C TRP A 400 -1.77 3.59 -19.83
N THR A 401 -1.72 4.91 -19.92
CA THR A 401 -0.64 5.62 -20.61
C THR A 401 -0.20 6.81 -19.80
N GLN A 402 1.01 7.26 -20.05
CA GLN A 402 1.52 8.53 -19.56
C GLN A 402 1.79 9.45 -20.75
N PRO A 403 1.85 10.77 -20.54
CA PRO A 403 2.19 11.70 -21.60
C PRO A 403 3.54 11.37 -22.22
N THR A 404 3.68 11.62 -23.51
CA THR A 404 5.01 11.62 -24.15
C THR A 404 5.86 12.78 -23.62
N PRO A 405 7.21 12.71 -23.74
CA PRO A 405 8.07 13.82 -23.32
C PRO A 405 7.70 15.16 -23.98
N GLU A 406 7.32 15.12 -25.26
CA GLU A 406 6.91 16.31 -26.04
C GLU A 406 5.59 16.91 -25.53
N GLU A 407 4.59 16.06 -25.24
CA GLU A 407 3.32 16.50 -24.66
C GLU A 407 3.52 17.12 -23.27
N ALA A 408 4.31 16.47 -22.42
CA ALA A 408 4.58 16.94 -21.07
C ALA A 408 5.31 18.29 -21.10
N ALA A 409 6.32 18.46 -21.98
CA ALA A 409 7.01 19.72 -22.18
C ALA A 409 6.04 20.83 -22.61
N ARG A 410 5.24 20.57 -23.65
CA ARG A 410 4.25 21.52 -24.15
C ARG A 410 3.24 21.95 -23.09
N TRP A 411 2.69 21.01 -22.31
CA TRP A 411 1.70 21.34 -21.28
C TRP A 411 2.32 22.06 -20.08
N PHE A 412 3.55 21.71 -19.72
CA PHE A 412 4.31 22.40 -18.67
C PHE A 412 4.67 23.84 -19.07
N ASP A 413 5.11 24.05 -20.32
CA ASP A 413 5.42 25.39 -20.81
C ASP A 413 4.16 26.27 -20.90
N ALA A 414 3.04 25.68 -21.33
CA ALA A 414 1.75 26.38 -21.38
C ALA A 414 1.25 26.83 -20.00
N SER A 415 1.48 26.05 -18.94
CA SER A 415 1.13 26.45 -17.57
C SER A 415 2.10 27.51 -17.02
N ARG A 416 3.41 27.38 -17.31
CA ARG A 416 4.44 28.36 -16.91
C ARG A 416 4.28 29.72 -17.58
N ALA A 417 3.77 29.77 -18.81
CA ALA A 417 3.52 31.02 -19.53
C ALA A 417 2.42 31.89 -18.90
N GLY A 418 1.78 31.43 -17.82
CA GLY A 418 0.93 32.25 -16.94
C GLY A 418 -0.48 32.48 -17.45
N SER A 419 -0.87 31.89 -18.59
CA SER A 419 -2.18 32.10 -19.19
C SER A 419 -3.30 31.26 -18.59
N VAL A 420 -3.02 30.05 -18.06
CA VAL A 420 -4.04 29.10 -17.59
C VAL A 420 -3.46 28.17 -16.50
N PRO A 421 -4.17 27.92 -15.38
CA PRO A 421 -3.76 26.89 -14.41
C PRO A 421 -3.59 25.52 -15.06
N LEU A 422 -2.59 24.74 -14.65
CA LEU A 422 -2.33 23.44 -15.27
C LEU A 422 -3.56 22.51 -15.27
N GLY A 423 -4.36 22.48 -14.21
CA GLY A 423 -5.60 21.71 -14.18
C GLY A 423 -6.58 22.08 -15.30
N ALA A 424 -6.62 23.35 -15.73
CA ALA A 424 -7.41 23.78 -16.88
C ALA A 424 -6.76 23.40 -18.23
N VAL A 425 -5.42 23.43 -18.33
CA VAL A 425 -4.70 22.87 -19.49
C VAL A 425 -4.98 21.38 -19.65
N LEU A 426 -4.92 20.60 -18.56
CA LEU A 426 -5.22 19.17 -18.57
C LEU A 426 -6.67 18.88 -18.93
N ARG A 427 -7.63 19.63 -18.38
CA ARG A 427 -9.05 19.51 -18.77
C ARG A 427 -9.28 19.73 -20.26
N ALA A 428 -8.61 20.72 -20.86
CA ALA A 428 -8.71 20.98 -22.30
C ALA A 428 -8.20 19.80 -23.16
N GLN A 429 -7.38 18.90 -22.60
CA GLN A 429 -6.89 17.69 -23.26
C GLN A 429 -7.74 16.44 -22.92
N GLY A 430 -8.87 16.61 -22.25
CA GLY A 430 -9.80 15.53 -21.89
C GLY A 430 -9.38 14.74 -20.64
N PHE A 431 -8.68 15.39 -19.71
CA PHE A 431 -8.32 14.81 -18.39
C PHE A 431 -9.28 15.21 -17.26
N GLY A 432 -10.53 15.53 -17.58
CA GLY A 432 -11.58 15.89 -16.62
C GLY A 432 -12.75 14.91 -16.65
#